data_AF-A0A645D2H7-F1
#
_entry.id   AF-A0A645D2H7-F1
#
_cell.length_a   1.000
_cell.length_b   1.000
_cell.length_c   1.000
_cell.angle_alpha   90.00
_cell.angle_beta   90.00
_cell.angle_gamma   90.00
#
_symmetry.space_group_name_H-M   'P 1'
#
loop_
_entity.id
_entity.type
_entity.pdbx_description
1 polymer ?
#
loop_
_entity_poly.entity_id
_entity_poly.type
_entity_poly.pdbx_seq_one_letter_code
_entity_poly.pdbx_strand_id
1 'polypeptide(L)'
;MVQEKDMPMWLTLGSCIVPIFIVVPVIYFYLMLSNIKPKNRNMYTVENDDEKWIYGFIYYNKEDSKLMVEKRLGMGWSINMAHTLGKVITIILVLITVGSLLICFI
;
A
#
# COMPACT_ATOMS: atom_id res chain seq x y z
N MET A 1 -10.73 -46.32 -23.14
CA MET A 1 -11.71 -45.67 -22.26
C MET A 1 -10.95 -44.65 -21.42
N VAL A 2 -11.14 -43.36 -21.69
CA VAL A 2 -10.58 -42.28 -20.86
C VAL A 2 -11.55 -42.07 -19.71
N GLN A 3 -11.08 -42.16 -18.47
CA GLN A 3 -11.92 -41.88 -17.30
C GLN A 3 -12.15 -40.37 -17.21
N GLU A 4 -13.38 -39.92 -17.40
CA GLU A 4 -13.79 -38.56 -17.03
C GLU A 4 -13.73 -38.45 -15.51
N LYS A 5 -12.77 -37.68 -15.00
CA LYS A 5 -12.77 -37.26 -13.60
C LYS A 5 -13.65 -36.03 -13.50
N ASP A 6 -14.81 -36.17 -12.85
CA ASP A 6 -15.66 -35.04 -12.52
C ASP A 6 -14.87 -34.05 -11.67
N MET A 7 -14.61 -32.88 -12.26
CA MET A 7 -13.85 -31.84 -11.59
C MET A 7 -14.74 -31.28 -10.47
N PRO A 8 -14.26 -31.29 -9.22
CA PRO A 8 -15.13 -30.96 -8.11
C PRO A 8 -15.55 -29.49 -8.17
N MET A 9 -16.85 -29.23 -7.98
CA MET A 9 -17.50 -27.93 -8.15
C MET A 9 -16.76 -26.77 -7.45
N TRP A 10 -16.13 -27.04 -6.30
CA TRP A 10 -15.39 -26.04 -5.54
C TRP A 10 -14.12 -25.54 -6.24
N LEU A 11 -13.46 -26.36 -7.07
CA LEU A 11 -12.33 -25.93 -7.89
C LEU A 11 -12.78 -24.97 -8.99
N THR A 12 -13.90 -25.26 -9.62
CA THR A 12 -14.49 -24.41 -10.66
C THR A 12 -14.93 -23.06 -10.07
N LEU A 13 -15.60 -23.07 -8.93
CA LEU A 13 -16.04 -21.85 -8.25
C LEU A 13 -14.86 -21.01 -7.74
N GLY A 14 -13.84 -21.65 -7.15
CA GLY A 14 -12.62 -20.97 -6.70
C GLY A 14 -11.88 -20.28 -7.85
N SER A 15 -11.81 -20.94 -9.02
CA SER A 15 -11.15 -20.37 -10.20
C SER A 15 -11.81 -19.09 -10.73
N CYS A 16 -13.11 -18.92 -10.52
CA CYS A 16 -13.85 -17.72 -10.90
C CYS A 16 -13.69 -16.58 -9.90
N ILE A 17 -13.47 -16.91 -8.62
CA ILE A 17 -13.42 -15.93 -7.52
C ILE A 17 -12.03 -15.30 -7.40
N VAL A 18 -10.97 -16.10 -7.52
CA VAL A 18 -9.57 -15.65 -7.46
C VAL A 18 -9.26 -14.45 -8.40
N PRO A 19 -9.64 -14.46 -9.69
CA PRO A 19 -9.33 -13.34 -10.58
C PRO A 19 -10.07 -12.06 -10.17
N ILE A 20 -11.25 -12.14 -9.55
CA ILE A 20 -11.99 -10.97 -9.09
C ILE A 20 -11.21 -10.26 -7.97
N PHE A 21 -10.67 -11.03 -7.02
CA PHE A 21 -9.84 -10.51 -5.93
C PHE A 21 -8.50 -9.92 -6.40
N ILE A 22 -8.04 -10.26 -7.62
CA ILE A 22 -6.84 -9.66 -8.23
C ILE A 22 -7.21 -8.43 -9.06
N VAL A 23 -8.26 -8.53 -9.88
CA VAL A 23 -8.69 -7.48 -10.81
C VAL A 23 -9.25 -6.26 -10.08
N VAL A 24 -10.03 -6.45 -9.01
CA VAL A 24 -10.64 -5.33 -8.27
C VAL A 24 -9.58 -4.41 -7.63
N PRO A 25 -8.57 -4.92 -6.90
CA PRO A 25 -7.47 -4.10 -6.40
C PRO A 25 -6.64 -3.44 -7.50
N VAL A 26 -6.42 -4.12 -8.63
CA VAL A 26 -5.66 -3.57 -9.76
C VAL A 26 -6.43 -2.41 -10.41
N ILE A 27 -7.74 -2.54 -10.60
CA ILE A 27 -8.60 -1.46 -11.11
C ILE A 27 -8.60 -0.29 -10.12
N TYR A 28 -8.78 -0.56 -8.82
CA TYR A 28 -8.71 0.47 -7.79
C TYR A 28 -7.37 1.21 -7.83
N PHE A 29 -6.26 0.48 -7.94
CA PHE A 29 -4.92 1.05 -8.01
C PHE A 29 -4.71 1.88 -9.30
N TYR A 30 -5.19 1.39 -10.44
CA TYR A 30 -5.16 2.15 -11.70
C TYR A 30 -5.98 3.44 -11.60
N LEU A 31 -7.18 3.39 -11.00
CA LEU A 31 -8.00 4.57 -10.76
C LEU A 31 -7.33 5.53 -9.77
N MET A 32 -6.67 5.01 -8.74
CA MET A 32 -5.89 5.82 -7.80
C MET A 32 -4.75 6.55 -8.53
N LEU A 33 -4.01 5.85 -9.40
CA LEU A 33 -2.95 6.44 -10.22
C LEU A 33 -3.49 7.47 -11.23
N SER A 34 -4.62 7.19 -11.88
CA SER A 34 -5.22 8.11 -12.85
C SER A 34 -5.81 9.36 -12.20
N ASN A 35 -6.19 9.27 -10.92
CA ASN A 35 -6.66 10.42 -10.14
C ASN A 35 -5.52 11.20 -9.48
N ILE A 36 -4.26 10.83 -9.70
CA ILE A 36 -3.11 11.69 -9.41
C ILE A 36 -3.13 12.83 -10.43
N LYS A 37 -4.00 13.81 -10.21
CA LYS A 37 -3.92 15.09 -10.92
C LYS A 37 -2.57 15.70 -10.56
N PRO A 38 -1.78 16.20 -11.52
CA PRO A 38 -0.74 17.16 -11.18
C PRO A 38 -1.47 18.36 -10.58
N LYS A 39 -1.49 18.45 -9.25
CA LYS A 39 -2.22 19.51 -8.56
C LYS A 39 -1.63 20.84 -9.02
N ASN A 40 -2.55 21.74 -9.38
CA ASN A 40 -2.30 22.98 -10.07
C ASN A 40 -1.14 23.74 -9.38
N ARG A 41 -0.07 24.07 -10.13
CA ARG A 41 1.17 24.67 -9.60
C ARG A 41 0.93 25.96 -8.78
N ASN A 42 -0.24 26.60 -8.97
CA ASN A 42 -0.58 27.89 -8.38
C ASN A 42 -1.38 27.78 -7.05
N MET A 43 -1.72 26.58 -6.59
CA MET A 43 -2.40 26.37 -5.29
C MET A 43 -1.68 25.37 -4.39
N TYR A 44 -0.37 25.39 -4.51
CA TYR A 44 0.54 25.08 -3.43
C TYR A 44 1.39 26.34 -3.25
N THR A 45 1.27 27.02 -2.13
CA THR A 45 2.53 27.23 -1.41
C THR A 45 3.04 25.81 -1.18
N VAL A 46 3.92 25.34 -2.05
CA VAL A 46 4.80 24.23 -1.69
C VAL A 46 5.60 24.86 -0.56
N GLU A 47 5.08 24.80 0.67
CA GLU A 47 5.98 24.76 1.80
C GLU A 47 7.02 23.73 1.40
N ASN A 48 8.27 24.17 1.39
CA ASN A 48 9.40 23.44 0.83
C ASN A 48 9.75 22.25 1.74
N ASP A 49 8.74 21.46 2.08
CA ASP A 49 8.71 20.31 2.96
C ASP A 49 9.36 19.09 2.31
N ASP A 50 9.87 19.24 1.08
CA ASP A 50 10.67 18.23 0.39
C ASP A 50 11.87 17.79 1.25
N GLU A 51 12.40 18.67 2.11
CA GLU A 51 13.43 18.34 3.09
C GLU A 51 13.00 17.31 4.14
N LYS A 52 11.69 17.21 4.43
CA LYS A 52 11.11 16.24 5.37
C LYS A 52 10.90 14.86 4.72
N TRP A 53 11.07 14.73 3.41
CA TRP A 53 10.86 13.49 2.66
C TRP A 53 12.18 12.79 2.30
N ILE A 54 12.64 11.90 3.19
CA ILE A 54 13.85 11.11 2.98
C ILE A 54 13.63 10.12 1.82
N TYR A 55 14.58 10.10 0.88
CA TYR A 55 14.51 9.35 -0.39
C TYR A 55 13.25 9.64 -1.23
N GLY A 56 12.53 10.71 -0.92
CA GLY A 56 11.30 11.12 -1.61
C GLY A 56 10.03 10.35 -1.24
N PHE A 57 10.07 9.39 -0.30
CA PHE A 57 8.89 8.60 0.09
C PHE A 57 8.74 8.35 1.61
N ILE A 58 9.79 8.57 2.42
CA ILE A 58 9.73 8.45 3.87
C ILE A 58 9.55 9.84 4.46
N TYR A 59 8.40 10.11 5.09
CA TYR A 59 8.20 11.36 5.81
C TYR A 59 8.86 11.28 7.19
N TYR A 60 9.68 12.27 7.52
CA TYR A 60 10.37 12.39 8.79
C TYR A 60 10.40 13.85 9.22
N ASN A 61 9.56 14.22 10.18
CA ASN A 61 9.57 15.55 10.76
C ASN A 61 9.38 15.49 12.29
N LYS A 62 10.41 15.86 13.05
CA LYS A 62 10.36 15.86 14.52
C LYS A 62 9.48 16.97 15.09
N GLU A 63 9.28 18.05 14.35
CA GLU A 63 8.48 19.21 14.77
C GLU A 63 6.97 18.97 14.56
N ASP A 64 6.64 17.99 13.72
CA ASP A 64 5.26 17.58 13.45
C ASP A 64 4.85 16.44 14.39
N SER A 65 3.90 16.73 15.28
CA SER A 65 3.36 15.76 16.23
C SER A 65 2.38 14.77 15.60
N LYS A 66 1.98 14.95 14.33
CA LYS A 66 1.06 14.05 13.65
C LYS A 66 1.73 12.70 13.38
N LEU A 67 1.03 11.63 13.74
CA LEU A 67 1.44 10.26 13.42
C LEU A 67 1.31 9.95 11.94
N MET A 68 0.25 10.45 11.30
CA MET A 68 -0.04 10.26 9.87
C MET A 68 -0.17 11.61 9.19
N VAL A 69 0.46 11.74 8.04
CA VAL A 69 0.42 12.91 7.18
C VAL A 69 -0.06 12.53 5.79
N GLU A 70 -0.57 13.48 5.03
CA GLU A 70 -0.92 13.24 3.63
C GLU A 70 0.33 12.87 2.81
N LYS A 71 0.16 11.98 1.85
CA LYS A 71 1.25 11.51 1.00
C LYS A 71 1.74 12.63 0.08
N ARG A 72 3.07 12.76 -0.09
CA ARG A 72 3.71 13.76 -0.99
C ARG A 72 3.13 13.75 -2.40
N LEU A 73 2.92 12.55 -2.93
CA LEU A 73 2.41 12.31 -4.28
C LEU A 73 1.22 11.37 -4.23
N GLY A 74 0.12 11.79 -4.85
CA GLY A 74 -1.12 11.02 -4.96
C GLY A 74 -2.02 11.11 -3.72
N MET A 75 -2.87 10.11 -3.53
CA MET A 75 -3.84 10.04 -2.44
C MET A 75 -3.35 9.09 -1.33
N GLY A 76 -3.76 9.36 -0.09
CA GLY A 76 -3.48 8.51 1.07
C GLY A 76 -2.55 9.16 2.08
N TRP A 77 -2.04 8.34 3.00
CA TRP A 77 -1.27 8.79 4.15
C TRP A 77 0.10 8.11 4.25
N SER A 78 1.06 8.83 4.81
CA SER A 78 2.36 8.32 5.23
C SER A 78 2.48 8.43 6.75
N ILE A 79 3.19 7.49 7.37
CA ILE A 79 3.53 7.55 8.79
C ILE A 79 4.72 8.49 8.96
N ASN A 80 4.65 9.40 9.93
CA ASN A 80 5.79 10.21 10.33
C ASN A 80 6.80 9.35 11.11
N MET A 81 7.93 9.05 10.46
CA MET A 81 8.98 8.21 11.03
C MET A 81 9.81 8.91 12.11
N ALA A 82 9.58 10.19 12.37
CA ALA A 82 10.12 10.86 13.55
C ALA A 82 9.34 10.47 14.83
N HIS A 83 8.08 10.08 14.70
CA HIS A 83 7.21 9.73 15.82
C HIS A 83 7.52 8.33 16.37
N THR A 84 7.68 8.20 17.70
CA THR A 84 7.99 6.91 18.34
C THR A 84 6.97 5.83 18.01
N LEU A 85 5.68 6.12 18.13
CA LEU A 85 4.62 5.18 17.72
C LEU A 85 4.68 4.85 16.22
N GLY A 86 5.07 5.79 15.36
CA GLY A 86 5.19 5.56 13.92
C GLY A 86 6.26 4.52 13.60
N LYS A 87 7.41 4.61 14.28
CA LYS A 87 8.47 3.60 14.19
C LYS A 87 8.01 2.22 14.67
N VAL A 88 7.33 2.16 15.83
CA VAL A 88 6.84 0.89 16.39
C VAL A 88 5.85 0.21 15.46
N ILE A 89 4.85 0.95 14.96
CA ILE A 89 3.86 0.44 14.00
C ILE A 89 4.57 -0.08 12.74
N THR A 90 5.50 0.69 12.20
CA THR A 90 6.24 0.30 10.99
C THR A 90 7.05 -0.98 11.21
N ILE A 91 7.75 -1.11 12.35
CA ILE A 91 8.53 -2.33 12.68
C ILE A 91 7.60 -3.54 12.78
N ILE A 92 6.47 -3.43 13.50
CA ILE A 92 5.51 -4.52 13.63
C ILE A 92 4.99 -4.95 12.26
N LEU A 93 4.61 -4.00 11.40
CA LEU A 93 4.13 -4.29 10.05
C LEU A 93 5.20 -5.01 9.21
N VAL A 94 6.46 -4.58 9.28
CA VAL A 94 7.56 -5.24 8.59
C VAL A 94 7.77 -6.66 9.11
N LEU A 95 7.76 -6.86 10.43
CA LEU A 95 7.92 -8.18 11.04
C LEU A 95 6.78 -9.14 10.65
N ILE A 96 5.53 -8.68 10.67
CA ILE A 96 4.38 -9.49 10.25
C ILE A 96 4.51 -9.87 8.77
N THR A 97 4.90 -8.91 7.91
CA THR A 97 5.03 -9.14 6.47
C THR A 97 6.16 -10.11 6.16
N VAL A 98 7.34 -9.93 6.78
CA VAL A 98 8.47 -10.85 6.58
C VAL A 98 8.17 -12.21 7.19
N GLY A 99 7.60 -12.26 8.39
CA GLY A 99 7.23 -13.50 9.06
C GLY A 99 6.21 -14.32 8.27
N SER A 100 5.20 -13.68 7.67
CA SER A 100 4.20 -14.36 6.85
C SER A 100 4.75 -14.89 5.53
N LEU A 101 5.82 -14.30 4.99
CA LEU A 101 6.52 -14.83 3.82
C LEU A 101 7.44 -16.00 4.20
N LEU A 102 8.10 -15.90 5.36
CA LEU A 102 9.03 -16.93 5.82
C LEU A 102 8.33 -18.19 6.34
N ILE A 103 7.09 -18.08 6.83
CA ILE A 103 6.31 -19.23 7.31
C ILE A 103 6.11 -20.31 6.25
N CYS A 104 6.15 -19.95 4.96
CA CYS A 104 6.04 -20.92 3.86
C CYS A 104 7.31 -21.78 3.66
N PHE A 105 8.41 -21.43 4.32
CA PHE A 105 9.69 -22.15 4.23
C PHE A 105 10.02 -22.98 5.48
N ILE A 106 9.11 -23.01 6.46
CA ILE A 106 9.15 -23.84 7.66
C ILE A 106 8.16 -24.98 7.47
#